data_AF-A0A9E3KM30-F1
#
_entry.id   AF-A0A9E3KM30-F1
#
_cell.length_a   1.000
_cell.length_b   1.000
_cell.length_c   1.000
_cell.angle_alpha   90.00
_cell.angle_beta   90.00
_cell.angle_gamma   90.00
#
_symmetry.space_group_name_H-M   'P 1'
#
loop_
_entity.id
_entity.type
_entity.pdbx_description
1 polymer ?
#
loop_
_entity_poly.entity_id
_entity_poly.type
_entity_poly.pdbx_seq_one_letter_code
_entity_poly.pdbx_strand_id
1 'polypeptide(L)'
;MADNKFRIEPKLKSSGRSVGSGVFSTIEKKLKLENYFEEGFPVQHLPKIIFVMVLGLLYISNTHYAEKTVRKINAMQAEVEDLRADYTTKKADLMYASKQSEVARKVSVHGLKETLKPPYKVVVKKSEY
;
A
#
# COMPACT_ATOMS: atom_id res chain seq x y z
N MET A 1 -52.71 -7.54 -44.49
CA MET A 1 -52.77 -8.42 -43.31
C MET A 1 -51.65 -9.43 -43.48
N ALA A 2 -50.64 -9.41 -42.62
CA ALA A 2 -49.50 -10.34 -42.69
C ALA A 2 -49.70 -11.42 -41.63
N ASP A 3 -49.91 -12.66 -42.07
CA ASP A 3 -49.98 -13.83 -41.20
C ASP A 3 -48.57 -14.19 -40.72
N ASN A 4 -48.32 -13.98 -39.43
CA ASN A 4 -47.07 -14.39 -38.79
C ASN A 4 -47.17 -15.87 -38.36
N LYS A 5 -46.51 -16.77 -39.11
CA LYS A 5 -46.32 -18.17 -38.70
C LYS A 5 -45.26 -18.25 -37.60
N PHE A 6 -45.71 -18.29 -36.34
CA PHE A 6 -44.86 -18.71 -35.23
C PHE A 6 -44.59 -20.22 -35.35
N ARG A 7 -43.38 -20.58 -35.79
CA ARG A 7 -42.82 -21.92 -35.65
C ARG A 7 -42.21 -22.06 -34.25
N ILE A 8 -42.54 -23.17 -33.62
CA ILE A 8 -42.20 -23.57 -32.25
C ILE A 8 -40.72 -23.98 -32.18
N GLU A 9 -39.99 -23.52 -31.16
CA GLU A 9 -38.87 -24.26 -30.55
C GLU A 9 -39.04 -24.20 -29.02
N PRO A 10 -39.20 -25.33 -28.30
CA PRO A 10 -39.01 -25.34 -26.85
C PRO A 10 -37.50 -25.49 -26.61
N LYS A 11 -36.80 -24.37 -26.41
CA LYS A 11 -35.38 -24.42 -26.05
C LYS A 11 -35.20 -24.94 -24.64
N LEU A 12 -34.53 -26.09 -24.60
CA LEU A 12 -33.63 -26.64 -23.59
C LEU A 12 -34.19 -26.90 -22.18
N LYS A 13 -34.18 -28.21 -21.87
CA LYS A 13 -34.11 -28.81 -20.54
C LYS A 13 -33.40 -27.92 -19.51
N SER A 14 -34.06 -27.81 -18.36
CA SER A 14 -33.54 -27.38 -17.07
C SER A 14 -32.05 -27.68 -16.89
N SER A 15 -31.29 -26.63 -16.59
CA SER A 15 -29.88 -26.66 -16.24
C SER A 15 -29.62 -27.59 -15.03
N GLY A 16 -29.22 -28.82 -15.30
CA GLY A 16 -28.40 -29.58 -14.36
C GLY A 16 -27.05 -28.88 -14.28
N ARG A 17 -26.77 -28.23 -13.16
CA ARG A 17 -25.49 -27.55 -12.91
C ARG A 17 -24.42 -28.63 -12.77
N SER A 18 -23.72 -28.96 -13.86
CA SER A 18 -22.57 -29.84 -13.78
C SER A 18 -21.50 -29.12 -12.96
N VAL A 19 -21.15 -29.69 -11.81
CA VAL A 19 -19.96 -29.29 -11.06
C VAL A 19 -18.78 -29.68 -11.96
N GLY A 20 -18.25 -28.70 -12.69
CA GLY A 20 -17.09 -28.88 -13.55
C GLY A 20 -15.92 -29.45 -12.74
N SER A 21 -15.04 -30.18 -13.42
CA SER A 21 -13.86 -30.89 -12.90
C SER A 21 -12.78 -29.97 -12.31
N GLY A 22 -13.16 -29.13 -11.34
CA GLY A 22 -12.28 -28.25 -10.60
C GLY A 22 -11.70 -28.93 -9.37
N VAL A 23 -10.68 -28.30 -8.78
CA VAL A 23 -10.02 -28.76 -7.56
C VAL A 23 -10.99 -29.18 -6.43
N PHE A 24 -12.21 -28.61 -6.42
CA PHE A 24 -13.28 -28.98 -5.50
C PHE A 24 -13.77 -30.42 -5.67
N SER A 25 -14.03 -30.89 -6.90
CA SER A 25 -14.53 -32.26 -7.13
C SER A 25 -13.48 -33.33 -6.81
N THR A 26 -12.20 -33.02 -7.02
CA THR A 26 -11.09 -33.93 -6.69
C THR A 26 -10.91 -34.05 -5.17
N ILE A 27 -11.07 -32.94 -4.45
CA ILE A 27 -11.03 -32.90 -2.98
C ILE A 27 -12.23 -33.66 -2.40
N GLU A 28 -13.43 -33.43 -2.92
CA GLU A 28 -14.67 -34.12 -2.52
C GLU A 28 -14.57 -35.64 -2.70
N LYS A 29 -14.10 -36.09 -3.87
CA LYS A 29 -13.91 -37.50 -4.17
C LYS A 29 -12.85 -38.18 -3.28
N LYS A 30 -11.75 -37.48 -2.98
CA LYS A 30 -10.68 -38.01 -2.10
C LYS A 30 -11.14 -38.07 -0.64
N LEU A 31 -11.95 -37.11 -0.21
CA LEU A 31 -12.52 -37.05 1.13
C LEU A 31 -13.76 -37.94 1.29
N LYS A 32 -14.23 -38.62 0.23
CA LYS A 32 -15.44 -39.48 0.23
C LYS A 32 -16.63 -38.82 0.94
N LEU A 33 -16.83 -37.52 0.70
CA LEU A 33 -17.82 -36.74 1.42
C LEU A 33 -19.24 -37.28 1.24
N GLU A 34 -19.57 -37.86 0.08
CA GLU A 34 -20.84 -38.57 -0.18
C GLU A 34 -21.16 -39.62 0.90
N ASN A 35 -20.22 -40.50 1.24
CA ASN A 35 -20.42 -41.53 2.25
C ASN A 35 -20.59 -40.94 3.66
N TYR A 36 -19.92 -39.82 3.97
CA TYR A 36 -20.08 -39.12 5.25
C TYR A 36 -21.43 -38.40 5.38
N PHE A 37 -22.03 -37.99 4.25
CA PHE A 37 -23.36 -37.39 4.22
C PHE A 37 -24.50 -38.42 4.27
N GLU A 38 -24.31 -39.62 3.70
CA GLU A 38 -25.30 -40.71 3.73
C GLU A 38 -25.32 -41.51 5.04
N GLU A 39 -24.16 -41.87 5.61
CA GLU A 39 -24.08 -42.65 6.86
C GLU A 39 -24.09 -41.78 8.13
N GLY A 40 -24.07 -40.45 7.97
CA GLY A 40 -24.00 -39.49 9.06
C GLY A 40 -22.56 -39.21 9.53
N PHE A 41 -22.28 -37.96 9.89
CA PHE A 41 -20.93 -37.55 10.29
C PHE A 41 -20.49 -38.23 11.60
N PRO A 42 -19.33 -38.91 11.63
CA PRO A 42 -18.79 -39.44 12.87
C PRO A 42 -18.40 -38.29 13.80
N VAL A 43 -19.16 -38.15 14.89
CA VAL A 43 -19.05 -37.06 15.88
C VAL A 43 -17.64 -36.91 16.47
N GLN A 44 -16.86 -37.99 16.46
CA GLN A 44 -15.47 -38.04 16.93
C GLN A 44 -14.50 -37.16 16.11
N HIS A 45 -14.81 -36.83 14.86
CA HIS A 45 -13.94 -36.04 13.99
C HIS A 45 -14.38 -34.57 13.85
N LEU A 46 -15.59 -34.25 14.31
CA LEU A 46 -16.15 -32.91 14.33
C LEU A 46 -15.22 -31.86 14.98
N PRO A 47 -14.59 -32.09 16.16
CA PRO A 47 -13.69 -31.10 16.75
C PRO A 47 -12.44 -30.82 15.90
N LYS A 48 -11.96 -31.80 15.13
CA LYS A 48 -10.80 -31.63 14.24
C LYS A 48 -11.16 -30.76 13.02
N ILE A 49 -12.37 -30.92 12.48
CA ILE A 49 -12.86 -30.12 11.35
C ILE A 49 -13.04 -28.65 11.79
N ILE A 50 -13.64 -28.43 12.97
CA ILE A 50 -13.80 -27.08 13.53
C ILE A 50 -12.43 -26.43 13.75
N PHE A 51 -11.44 -27.18 14.26
CA PHE A 51 -10.09 -26.66 14.44
C PHE A 51 -9.48 -26.15 13.13
N VAL A 52 -9.56 -26.93 12.04
CA VAL A 52 -9.06 -26.52 10.72
C VAL A 52 -9.85 -25.33 10.17
N MET A 53 -11.16 -25.30 10.38
CA MET A 53 -12.01 -24.18 9.98
C MET A 53 -11.60 -22.87 10.68
N VAL A 54 -11.34 -22.93 11.99
CA VAL A 54 -10.84 -21.79 12.77
C VAL A 54 -9.46 -21.34 12.25
N LEU A 55 -8.56 -22.26 11.95
CA LEU A 55 -7.27 -21.92 11.33
C LEU A 55 -7.44 -21.23 9.96
N GLY A 56 -8.39 -21.70 9.15
CA GLY A 56 -8.74 -21.07 7.88
C GLY A 56 -9.27 -19.64 8.06
N LEU A 57 -10.16 -19.41 9.03
CA LEU A 57 -10.66 -18.08 9.36
C LEU A 57 -9.55 -17.16 9.87
N LEU A 58 -8.66 -17.65 10.73
CA LEU A 58 -7.51 -16.90 11.21
C LEU A 58 -6.58 -16.51 10.05
N TYR A 59 -6.34 -17.43 9.10
CA TYR A 59 -5.53 -17.16 7.92
C TYR A 59 -6.11 -16.06 7.03
N ILE A 60 -7.42 -16.15 6.71
CA ILE A 60 -8.11 -15.14 5.90
C ILE A 60 -8.09 -13.79 6.62
N SER A 61 -8.35 -13.79 7.93
CA SER A 61 -8.33 -12.59 8.75
C SER A 61 -6.95 -11.93 8.71
N ASN A 62 -5.88 -12.69 8.98
CA ASN A 62 -4.51 -12.19 8.97
C ASN A 62 -4.12 -11.63 7.60
N THR A 63 -4.49 -12.32 6.52
CA THR A 63 -4.25 -11.85 5.15
C THR A 63 -4.90 -10.48 4.89
N HIS A 64 -6.14 -10.31 5.33
CA HIS A 64 -6.84 -9.04 5.17
C HIS A 64 -6.23 -7.90 6.02
N TYR A 65 -5.73 -8.22 7.22
CA TYR A 65 -4.96 -7.25 8.03
C TYR A 65 -3.64 -6.87 7.39
N ALA A 66 -2.91 -7.84 6.83
CA ALA A 66 -1.66 -7.59 6.11
C ALA A 66 -1.90 -6.69 4.90
N GLU A 67 -2.92 -6.95 4.10
CA GLU A 67 -3.26 -6.13 2.94
C GLU A 67 -3.58 -4.68 3.32
N LYS A 68 -4.38 -4.46 4.37
CA LYS A 68 -4.66 -3.11 4.90
C LYS A 68 -3.39 -2.42 5.35
N THR A 69 -2.49 -3.14 5.99
CA THR A 69 -1.22 -2.60 6.50
C THR A 69 -0.31 -2.18 5.35
N VAL A 70 -0.18 -3.02 4.31
CA VAL A 70 0.61 -2.70 3.12
C VAL A 70 0.07 -1.45 2.42
N ARG A 71 -1.26 -1.33 2.26
CA ARG A 71 -1.87 -0.12 1.67
C ARG A 71 -1.56 1.14 2.48
N LYS A 72 -1.59 1.06 3.82
CA LYS A 72 -1.21 2.18 4.69
C LYS A 72 0.27 2.55 4.55
N ILE A 73 1.15 1.55 4.49
CA ILE A 73 2.59 1.77 4.29
C ILE A 73 2.82 2.52 2.97
N ASN A 74 2.19 2.10 1.89
CA ASN A 74 2.32 2.76 0.59
C ASN A 74 1.83 4.22 0.63
N ALA A 75 0.72 4.50 1.31
CA ALA A 75 0.21 5.87 1.47
C ALA A 75 1.17 6.74 2.28
N MET A 76 1.67 6.24 3.41
CA MET A 76 2.66 6.96 4.24
C MET A 76 3.97 7.19 3.48
N GLN A 77 4.41 6.23 2.67
CA GLN A 77 5.62 6.35 1.87
C GLN A 77 5.51 7.47 0.84
N ALA A 78 4.35 7.60 0.19
CA ALA A 78 4.08 8.71 -0.74
C ALA A 78 4.11 10.06 -0.01
N GLU A 79 3.47 10.17 1.16
CA GLU A 79 3.49 11.40 1.97
C GLU A 79 4.92 11.79 2.38
N VAL A 80 5.75 10.82 2.78
CA VAL A 80 7.17 11.08 3.12
C VAL A 80 7.96 11.58 1.91
N GLU A 81 7.69 11.05 0.71
CA GLU A 81 8.34 11.48 -0.52
C GLU A 81 7.96 12.92 -0.89
N ASP A 82 6.68 13.26 -0.78
CA ASP A 82 6.17 14.63 -0.98
C ASP A 82 6.83 15.62 0.00
N LEU A 83 6.84 15.29 1.30
CA LEU A 83 7.50 16.10 2.32
C LEU A 83 9.00 16.29 2.03
N ARG A 84 9.66 15.25 1.52
CA ARG A 84 11.08 15.32 1.15
C ARG A 84 11.32 16.23 -0.05
N ALA A 85 10.43 16.23 -1.04
CA ALA A 85 10.50 17.13 -2.17
C ALA A 85 10.33 18.60 -1.72
N ASP A 86 9.36 18.86 -0.84
CA ASP A 86 9.12 20.18 -0.26
C ASP A 86 10.32 20.68 0.56
N TYR A 87 10.87 19.83 1.42
CA TYR A 87 12.06 20.15 2.20
C TYR A 87 13.24 20.47 1.30
N THR A 88 13.47 19.68 0.26
CA THR A 88 14.58 19.88 -0.67
C THR A 88 14.46 21.22 -1.39
N THR A 89 13.24 21.56 -1.83
CA THR A 89 12.95 22.84 -2.50
C THR A 89 13.17 24.02 -1.56
N LYS A 90 12.57 24.00 -0.36
CA LYS A 90 12.74 25.05 0.64
C LYS A 90 14.20 25.20 1.08
N LYS A 91 14.93 24.09 1.19
CA LYS A 91 16.36 24.12 1.50
C LYS A 91 17.15 24.79 0.38
N ALA A 92 16.85 24.51 -0.88
CA ALA A 92 17.50 25.16 -2.02
C ALA A 92 17.22 26.67 -2.02
N ASP A 93 15.98 27.10 -1.76
CA ASP A 93 15.61 28.51 -1.63
C ASP A 93 16.37 29.20 -0.49
N LEU A 94 16.47 28.54 0.67
CA LEU A 94 17.25 29.06 1.80
C LEU A 94 18.73 29.19 1.43
N MET A 95 19.32 28.18 0.79
CA MET A 95 20.71 28.22 0.34
C MET A 95 20.96 29.35 -0.65
N TYR A 96 20.04 29.57 -1.59
CA TYR A 96 20.11 30.69 -2.52
C TYR A 96 19.99 32.04 -1.80
N ALA A 97 19.02 32.18 -0.91
CA ALA A 97 18.81 33.40 -0.13
C ALA A 97 19.96 33.70 0.84
N SER A 98 20.64 32.67 1.35
CA SER A 98 21.79 32.77 2.26
C SER A 98 23.12 32.90 1.53
N LYS A 99 23.12 32.82 0.18
CA LYS A 99 24.33 32.98 -0.62
C LYS A 99 24.88 34.38 -0.42
N GLN A 100 26.17 34.47 -0.09
CA GLN A 100 26.84 35.73 0.25
C GLN A 100 26.61 36.84 -0.80
N SER A 101 26.64 36.49 -2.09
CA SER A 101 26.36 37.43 -3.19
C SER A 101 24.92 37.95 -3.21
N GLU A 102 23.95 37.09 -2.91
CA GLU A 102 22.52 37.48 -2.86
C GLU A 102 22.23 38.32 -1.62
N VAL A 103 22.82 37.96 -0.49
CA VAL A 103 22.75 38.76 0.74
C VAL A 103 23.37 40.13 0.51
N ALA A 104 24.60 40.20 -0.03
CA ALA A 104 25.28 41.45 -0.38
C ALA A 104 24.44 42.31 -1.33
N ARG A 105 23.81 41.70 -2.34
CA ARG A 105 22.90 42.41 -3.25
C ARG A 105 21.68 42.98 -2.53
N LYS A 106 21.05 42.23 -1.62
CA LYS A 106 19.88 42.70 -0.85
C LYS A 106 20.22 43.83 0.14
N VAL A 107 21.38 43.76 0.79
CA VAL A 107 21.80 44.77 1.78
C VAL A 107 22.47 46.00 1.15
N SER A 108 22.79 45.96 -0.14
CA SER A 108 23.40 47.10 -0.86
C SER A 108 22.51 48.35 -0.88
N VAL A 109 21.18 48.18 -0.88
CA VAL A 109 20.19 49.27 -0.74
C VAL A 109 20.34 50.00 0.59
N HIS A 110 20.84 49.31 1.62
CA HIS A 110 21.10 49.87 2.95
C HIS A 110 22.53 50.44 3.07
N GLY A 111 23.29 50.56 1.97
CA GLY A 111 24.65 51.12 1.94
C GLY A 111 25.75 50.16 2.40
N LEU A 112 25.41 48.90 2.72
CA LEU A 112 26.37 47.89 3.18
C LEU A 112 27.12 47.29 1.97
N LYS A 113 28.45 47.16 2.10
CA LYS A 113 29.34 46.65 1.05
C LYS A 113 30.08 45.39 1.50
N GLU A 114 30.27 44.48 0.57
CA GLU A 114 31.01 43.25 0.83
C GLU A 114 32.49 43.54 1.06
N THR A 115 33.06 42.95 2.11
CA THR A 115 34.47 43.14 2.44
C THR A 115 35.30 42.10 1.69
N LEU A 116 36.02 42.54 0.66
CA LEU A 116 36.90 41.68 -0.16
C LEU A 116 38.26 41.38 0.50
N LYS A 117 38.59 42.11 1.57
CA LYS A 117 39.87 42.01 2.28
C LYS A 117 39.65 41.28 3.60
N PRO A 118 40.46 40.27 3.95
CA PRO A 118 40.33 39.62 5.24
C PRO A 118 40.52 40.64 6.39
N PRO A 119 39.76 40.53 7.48
CA PRO A 119 39.85 41.46 8.60
C PRO A 119 41.21 41.36 9.29
N TYR A 120 41.76 42.50 9.70
CA TYR A 120 43.02 42.54 10.45
C TYR A 120 42.79 42.03 11.88
N LYS A 121 43.53 40.98 12.26
CA LYS A 121 43.56 40.52 13.65
C LYS A 121 44.39 41.51 14.46
N VAL A 122 43.73 42.32 15.28
CA VAL A 122 44.41 43.19 16.25
C VAL A 122 44.93 42.31 17.38
N VAL A 123 46.23 42.00 17.35
CA VAL A 123 46.91 41.32 18.46
C VAL A 123 47.39 42.38 19.43
N VAL A 124 46.69 42.52 20.55
CA VAL A 124 47.12 43.40 21.65
C VAL A 124 48.36 42.77 22.27
N LYS A 125 49.55 43.35 22.04
CA LYS A 125 50.71 43.03 22.86
C LYS A 125 50.38 43.47 24.28
N LYS A 126 50.27 42.52 25.22
CA LYS A 126 50.32 42.84 26.64
C LYS A 126 51.64 43.58 26.87
N SER A 127 51.54 44.87 27.14
CA SER A 127 52.62 45.67 27.69
C SER A 127 53.09 44.98 28.97
N GLU A 128 54.31 44.44 28.95
CA GLU A 128 55.04 44.18 30.18
C GLU A 128 55.23 45.53 30.85
N TYR A 129 54.54 45.71 31.97
CA TYR A 129 54.94 46.65 33.02
C TYR A 129 55.68 45.84 34.07
#